data_AF-A0A2D9IJG4-F1
#
_entry.id   AF-A0A2D9IJG4-F1
#
_cell.length_a   1.000
_cell.length_b   1.000
_cell.length_c   1.000
_cell.angle_alpha   90.00
_cell.angle_beta   90.00
_cell.angle_gamma   90.00
#
_symmetry.space_group_name_H-M   'P 1'
#
loop_
_entity.id
_entity.type
_entity.pdbx_description
1 polymer ?
#
loop_
_entity_poly.entity_id
_entity_poly.type
_entity_poly.pdbx_seq_one_letter_code
_entity_poly.pdbx_strand_id
1 'polypeptide(L)' 'MNFIVVGVIAPLAYFLLRLVIKSLVQNFILNLNRKSNVAEVKECQNCGVFKPVKELKKVNDSFQCLDKCSNE' A
#
# COMPACT_ATOMS: atom_id res chain seq x y z
N MET A 1 39.61 21.62 15.46
CA MET A 1 38.35 20.95 15.05
C MET A 1 38.17 19.70 15.89
N ASN A 2 37.02 19.55 16.56
CA ASN A 2 36.84 18.53 17.60
C ASN A 2 36.56 17.16 16.96
N PHE A 3 37.55 16.25 16.98
CA PHE A 3 37.51 14.92 16.35
C PHE A 3 36.28 14.09 16.75
N ILE A 4 35.81 14.24 18.00
CA ILE A 4 34.64 13.53 18.54
C ILE A 4 33.36 13.89 17.76
N VAL A 5 33.22 15.15 17.36
CA VAL A 5 32.02 15.63 16.67
C VAL A 5 31.94 15.05 15.25
N VAL A 6 33.06 15.03 14.54
CA VAL A 6 33.13 14.56 13.14
C VAL A 6 33.20 13.04 13.05
N GLY A 7 33.91 12.38 13.98
CA GLY A 7 34.14 10.95 13.96
C GLY A 7 33.03 10.10 14.57
N VAL A 8 32.25 10.66 15.50
CA VAL A 8 31.27 9.86 16.28
C VAL A 8 29.87 10.46 16.23
N ILE A 9 29.73 11.75 16.52
CA ILE A 9 28.40 12.37 16.63
C ILE A 9 27.73 12.52 15.26
N ALA A 10 28.47 12.96 14.23
CA ALA A 10 27.92 13.12 12.88
C ALA A 10 27.41 11.80 12.25
N PRO A 11 28.16 10.67 12.29
CA PRO A 11 27.66 9.38 11.82
C PRO A 11 26.43 8.88 12.59
N LEU A 12 26.41 9.03 13.92
CA LEU A 12 25.27 8.62 14.75
C LEU A 12 24.02 9.44 14.40
N ALA A 13 24.16 10.76 14.33
CA ALA A 13 23.05 11.66 14.01
C ALA A 13 22.49 11.36 12.62
N TYR A 14 23.35 11.14 11.62
CA TYR A 14 22.92 10.77 10.27
C TYR A 14 22.13 9.44 10.27
N PHE A 15 22.60 8.44 11.01
CA PHE A 15 21.91 7.14 11.10
C PHE A 15 20.52 7.28 11.73
N LEU A 16 20.40 8.02 12.83
CA LEU A 16 19.12 8.27 13.50
C LEU A 16 18.16 9.05 12.59
N LEU A 17 18.65 10.10 11.94
CA LEU A 17 17.84 10.91 11.02
C LEU A 17 17.31 10.07 9.85
N ARG A 18 18.14 9.16 9.31
CA ARG A 18 17.73 8.22 8.27
C ARG A 18 16.62 7.27 8.72
N LEU A 19 16.68 6.76 9.95
CA LEU A 19 15.64 5.90 10.50
C LEU A 19 14.32 6.65 10.71
N VAL A 20 14.38 7.89 11.21
CA VAL A 20 13.21 8.74 11.42
C VAL A 20 12.51 9.04 10.10
N ILE A 21 13.26 9.48 9.07
CA ILE A 21 12.69 9.76 7.74
C ILE A 21 12.04 8.50 7.17
N LYS A 22 12.69 7.34 7.28
CA LYS A 22 12.16 6.08 6.76
C LYS A 22 10.84 5.70 7.44
N SER A 23 10.76 5.84 8.77
CA SER A 23 9.54 5.57 9.53
C SER A 23 8.42 6.55 9.18
N LEU A 24 8.73 7.85 9.04
CA LEU A 24 7.77 8.87 8.62
C LEU A 24 7.18 8.57 7.24
N VAL A 25 8.02 8.23 6.26
CA VAL A 25 7.58 7.90 4.89
C VAL A 25 6.71 6.65 4.90
N GLN A 26 7.12 5.58 5.61
CA GLN A 26 6.32 4.36 5.70
C GLN A 26 4.97 4.61 6.38
N ASN A 27 4.95 5.36 7.48
CA ASN A 27 3.73 5.70 8.19
C ASN A 27 2.81 6.59 7.34
N PHE A 28 3.38 7.50 6.54
CA PHE A 28 2.63 8.33 5.61
C PHE A 28 2.00 7.49 4.48
N ILE A 29 2.77 6.57 3.87
CA ILE A 29 2.26 5.65 2.83
C ILE A 29 1.18 4.74 3.40
N LEU A 30 1.35 4.21 4.61
CA LEU A 30 0.34 3.36 5.26
C LEU A 30 -0.93 4.14 5.62
N ASN A 31 -0.79 5.38 6.08
CA ASN A 31 -1.92 6.25 6.38
C ASN A 31 -2.67 6.68 5.12
N LEU A 32 -1.95 6.96 4.03
CA LEU A 32 -2.52 7.17 2.71
C LEU A 32 -3.20 5.92 2.19
N ASN A 33 -2.60 4.73 2.32
CA ASN A 33 -3.24 3.47 1.91
C ASN A 33 -4.49 3.15 2.75
N ARG A 34 -4.52 3.51 4.03
CA ARG A 34 -5.72 3.38 4.87
C ARG A 34 -6.85 4.34 4.46
N LYS A 35 -6.51 5.55 4.00
CA LYS A 35 -7.50 6.54 3.53
C LYS A 35 -7.87 6.38 2.06
N SER A 36 -6.95 5.89 1.24
CA SER A 36 -7.25 5.48 -0.12
C SER A 36 -8.10 4.24 0.03
N ASN A 37 -9.39 4.39 -0.21
CA ASN A 37 -10.33 3.29 -0.40
C ASN A 37 -9.94 2.58 -1.71
N VAL A 38 -8.68 2.14 -1.84
CA VAL A 38 -8.20 1.25 -2.89
C VAL A 38 -8.86 -0.05 -2.53
N ALA A 39 -10.12 -0.14 -2.94
CA ALA A 39 -10.90 -1.34 -2.83
C ALA A 39 -10.05 -2.43 -3.46
N GLU A 40 -9.77 -3.49 -2.71
CA GLU A 40 -9.11 -4.66 -3.26
C GLU A 40 -9.90 -5.04 -4.52
N VAL A 41 -9.25 -4.92 -5.68
CA VAL A 41 -9.85 -5.28 -6.95
C VAL A 41 -9.47 -6.72 -7.23
N LYS A 42 -10.46 -7.54 -7.58
CA LYS A 42 -10.22 -8.90 -8.05
C LYS A 42 -10.81 -9.04 -9.43
N GLU A 43 -10.18 -9.90 -10.21
CA GLU A 43 -10.66 -10.22 -11.55
C GLU A 43 -11.93 -11.04 -11.45
N CYS A 44 -12.98 -10.57 -12.12
CA CYS A 44 -14.20 -11.32 -12.29
C CYS A 44 -14.03 -12.30 -13.45
N GLN A 45 -14.00 -13.59 -13.15
CA GLN A 45 -13.74 -14.64 -14.15
C GLN A 45 -14.79 -14.69 -15.28
N ASN A 46 -16.00 -14.17 -15.02
CA ASN A 46 -17.09 -14.20 -15.99
C ASN A 46 -16.99 -13.09 -17.07
N CYS A 47 -16.33 -11.97 -16.78
CA CYS A 47 -16.26 -10.82 -17.70
C CYS A 47 -14.82 -10.42 -18.05
N GLY A 48 -13.79 -10.95 -17.36
CA GLY A 48 -12.39 -10.51 -17.51
C GLY A 48 -12.14 -9.08 -17.02
N VAL A 49 -13.05 -8.52 -16.20
CA VAL A 49 -12.96 -7.14 -15.71
C VAL A 49 -12.55 -7.14 -14.23
N PHE A 50 -11.64 -6.25 -13.87
CA PHE A 50 -11.24 -6.00 -12.48
C PHE A 50 -12.29 -5.16 -11.77
N LYS A 51 -12.94 -5.73 -10.77
CA LYS A 51 -13.97 -5.05 -9.96
C LYS A 51 -13.61 -5.08 -8.47
N PRO A 52 -14.08 -4.09 -7.69
CA PRO A 52 -13.87 -4.11 -6.25
C PRO A 52 -14.53 -5.34 -5.62
N VAL A 53 -13.89 -5.93 -4.60
CA VAL A 53 -14.36 -7.16 -3.92
C VAL A 53 -15.81 -7.05 -3.40
N LYS A 54 -16.30 -5.84 -3.10
CA LYS A 54 -17.69 -5.58 -2.71
C LYS A 54 -18.70 -5.94 -3.80
N GLU A 55 -18.30 -5.88 -5.07
CA GLU A 55 -19.12 -6.21 -6.25
C GLU A 55 -18.94 -7.67 -6.70
N LEU A 56 -18.17 -8.48 -5.95
CA LEU A 56 -17.84 -9.86 -6.30
C LEU A 56 -18.46 -10.84 -5.29
N LYS A 57 -19.13 -11.87 -5.82
CA LYS A 57 -19.65 -12.99 -5.05
C LYS A 57 -18.71 -14.17 -5.20
N LYS A 58 -18.22 -14.71 -4.08
CA LYS A 58 -17.42 -15.95 -4.08
C LYS A 58 -18.36 -17.14 -4.27
N VAL A 59 -18.18 -17.89 -5.36
CA VAL A 59 -18.94 -19.10 -5.69
C VAL A 59 -17.96 -20.19 -6.10
N ASN A 60 -17.91 -21.31 -5.37
CA ASN A 60 -17.11 -22.50 -5.72
C ASN A 60 -15.65 -22.19 -6.09
N ASP A 61 -14.96 -21.45 -5.22
CA ASP A 61 -13.56 -21.00 -5.39
C ASP A 61 -13.30 -19.95 -6.49
N SER A 62 -14.32 -19.53 -7.23
CA SER A 62 -14.23 -18.46 -8.25
C SER A 62 -14.93 -17.16 -7.79
N PHE A 63 -14.39 -16.00 -8.20
CA PHE A 63 -15.03 -14.70 -7.99
C PHE A 63 -15.93 -14.37 -9.19
N GLN A 64 -17.25 -14.35 -8.96
CA GLN A 64 -18.25 -13.99 -9.96
C GLN A 64 -18.77 -12.58 -9.72
N CYS A 65 -19.10 -11.85 -10.79
CA CYS A 65 -19.67 -10.51 -10.71
C CYS A 65 -21.11 -10.58 -10.17
N LEU A 66 -21.50 -9.63 -9.31
CA LEU A 66 -22.88 -9.47 -8.85
C LEU A 66 -23.80 -8.95 -9.97
N ASP A 67 -23.31 -8.00 -10.77
CA ASP A 67 -24.00 -7.51 -11.96
C ASP A 67 -23.65 -8.32 -13.20
N LYS A 68 -24.62 -8.47 -14.11
CA LYS A 68 -24.36 -8.99 -15.47
C LYS A 68 -23.29 -8.10 -16.10
N CYS A 69 -22.32 -8.71 -16.79
CA CYS A 69 -21.28 -7.98 -17.52
C CYS A 69 -21.98 -6.94 -18.42
N SER A 70 -21.96 -5.67 -18.01
CA SER A 70 -22.51 -4.59 -18.82
C SER A 70 -21.49 -4.36 -19.92
N ASN A 71 -21.68 -5.05 -21.04
CA ASN A 71 -21.08 -4.67 -22.30
C ASN A 71 -21.81 -3.40 -22.73
N GLU A 72 -21.18 -2.25 -22.53
CA GLU A 72 -21.47 -1.05 -23.31
C GLU A 72 -20.14 -0.44 -23.76
#